data_AF-A0A6G2VK73-F1
#
_entry.id   AF-A0A6G2VK73-F1
#
_cell.length_a   1.000
_cell.length_b   1.000
_cell.length_c   1.000
_cell.angle_alpha   90.00
_cell.angle_beta   90.00
_cell.angle_gamma   90.00
#
_symmetry.space_group_name_H-M   'P 1'
#
loop_
_entity.id
_entity.type
_entity.pdbx_description
1 polymer ?
#
loop_
_entity_poly.entity_id
_entity_poly.type
_entity_poly.pdbx_seq_one_letter_code
_entity_poly.pdbx_strand_id
1 'polypeptide(L)'
;MTSPASTPAHGVRIDAQPGHATISIDGTPLPAGQVIGYELQHYIASSLPMLVLHVRQPTGTVWEGLARVAVADPQHDVGEQIASFVSNLNPAAVQGAALERDDLGNDRTSVTEAILKTITDWAQGRGT
;
A
#
# COMPACT_ATOMS: atom_id res chain seq x y z
N MET A 1 17.66 19.39 24.29
CA MET A 1 17.27 18.43 23.25
C MET A 1 18.17 18.68 22.05
N THR A 2 19.09 17.77 21.76
CA THR A 2 19.94 17.85 20.56
C THR A 2 19.09 17.47 19.35
N SER A 3 18.96 18.37 18.38
CA SER A 3 18.36 18.04 17.09
C SER A 3 19.14 16.87 16.48
N PRO A 4 18.47 15.84 15.91
CA PRO A 4 19.18 14.81 15.18
C PRO A 4 19.97 15.47 14.04
N ALA A 5 21.25 15.10 13.90
CA ALA A 5 22.09 15.62 12.83
C ALA A 5 21.44 15.29 11.49
N SER A 6 21.26 16.30 10.63
CA SER A 6 20.83 16.08 9.25
C SER A 6 21.82 15.14 8.58
N THR A 7 21.33 14.06 7.97
CA THR A 7 22.18 13.18 7.15
C THR A 7 22.80 14.01 6.03
N PRO A 8 24.13 13.95 5.82
CA PRO A 8 24.77 14.69 4.74
C PRO A 8 24.26 14.21 3.37
N ALA A 9 24.14 15.14 2.43
CA ALA A 9 23.78 14.81 1.06
C ALA A 9 24.98 14.17 0.35
N HIS A 10 24.71 13.13 -0.45
CA HIS A 10 25.70 12.43 -1.26
C HIS A 10 25.28 12.45 -2.73
N GLY A 11 26.26 12.57 -3.63
CA GLY A 11 26.04 12.39 -5.06
C GLY A 11 25.81 10.92 -5.37
N VAL A 12 24.70 10.56 -5.99
CA VAL A 12 24.40 9.17 -6.34
C VAL A 12 24.23 9.03 -7.84
N ARG A 13 24.87 8.00 -8.42
CA ARG A 13 24.60 7.53 -9.78
C ARG A 13 24.17 6.07 -9.72
N ILE A 14 23.06 5.77 -10.39
CA ILE A 14 22.50 4.42 -10.53
C ILE A 14 22.42 4.11 -12.02
N ASP A 15 23.00 2.99 -12.42
CA ASP A 15 22.83 2.38 -13.73
C ASP A 15 22.16 1.02 -13.53
N ALA A 16 20.87 0.93 -13.87
CA ALA A 16 20.03 -0.24 -13.57
C ALA A 16 19.49 -0.88 -14.85
N GLN A 17 19.57 -2.20 -14.90
CA GLN A 17 18.96 -3.08 -15.90
C GLN A 17 18.11 -4.12 -15.18
N PRO A 18 17.15 -4.79 -15.85
CA PRO A 18 16.44 -5.91 -15.22
C PRO A 18 17.41 -6.95 -14.65
N GLY A 19 17.37 -7.15 -13.34
CA GLY A 19 18.22 -8.12 -12.62
C GLY A 19 19.60 -7.62 -12.17
N HIS A 20 20.01 -6.39 -12.51
CA HIS A 20 21.31 -5.84 -12.10
C HIS A 20 21.28 -4.32 -11.91
N ALA A 21 22.00 -3.81 -10.91
CA ALA A 21 22.23 -2.39 -10.75
C ALA A 21 23.67 -2.11 -10.30
N THR A 22 24.31 -1.13 -10.95
CA THR A 22 25.58 -0.55 -10.51
C THR A 22 25.28 0.79 -9.87
N ILE A 23 25.71 0.96 -8.61
CA ILE A 23 25.47 2.18 -7.83
C ILE A 23 26.81 2.75 -7.40
N SER A 24 26.99 4.07 -7.54
CA SER A 24 28.12 4.80 -6.99
C SER A 24 27.66 5.96 -6.12
N ILE A 25 28.31 6.12 -4.95
CA ILE A 25 28.10 7.22 -4.01
C ILE A 25 29.37 8.09 -4.02
N ASP A 26 29.22 9.38 -4.30
CA ASP A 26 30.31 10.35 -4.47
C ASP A 26 31.39 9.86 -5.46
N GLY A 27 30.95 9.19 -6.53
CA GLY A 27 31.82 8.59 -7.55
C GLY A 27 32.48 7.27 -7.17
N THR A 28 32.30 6.79 -5.94
CA THR A 28 32.82 5.49 -5.48
C THR A 28 31.80 4.39 -5.74
N PRO A 29 32.11 3.38 -6.58
CA PRO A 29 31.18 2.28 -6.84
C PRO A 29 31.01 1.40 -5.60
N LEU A 30 29.77 1.01 -5.33
CA LEU A 30 29.48 -0.01 -4.32
C LEU A 30 29.92 -1.40 -4.81
N PRO A 31 30.38 -2.28 -3.90
CA PRO A 31 30.73 -3.66 -4.26
C PRO A 31 29.61 -4.39 -4.99
N ALA A 32 29.98 -5.11 -6.05
CA ALA A 32 29.04 -5.90 -6.84
C ALA A 32 28.32 -6.95 -5.96
N GLY A 33 27.00 -7.06 -6.12
CA GLY A 33 26.17 -8.01 -5.38
C GLY A 33 25.89 -7.65 -3.92
N GLN A 34 26.41 -6.53 -3.41
CA GLN A 34 26.12 -6.06 -2.06
C GLN A 34 24.74 -5.41 -1.98
N VAL A 35 24.32 -4.67 -3.01
CA VAL A 35 22.98 -4.09 -3.09
C VAL A 35 22.06 -5.05 -3.81
N ILE A 36 20.93 -5.38 -3.20
CA ILE A 36 19.90 -6.27 -3.74
C ILE A 36 18.65 -5.50 -4.20
N GLY A 37 18.55 -4.21 -3.86
CA GLY A 37 17.46 -3.33 -4.26
C GLY A 37 17.67 -1.91 -3.74
N TYR A 38 16.87 -0.96 -4.24
CA TYR A 38 16.85 0.41 -3.75
C TYR A 38 15.45 1.02 -3.88
N GLU A 39 15.15 1.99 -3.01
CA GLU A 39 13.97 2.86 -3.11
C GLU A 39 14.43 4.31 -3.20
N LEU A 40 13.91 5.06 -4.18
CA LEU A 40 14.16 6.50 -4.35
C LEU A 40 12.84 7.25 -4.19
N GLN A 41 12.76 8.08 -3.15
CA GLN A 41 11.60 8.94 -2.89
C GLN A 41 12.01 10.40 -3.04
N HIS A 42 11.24 11.17 -3.80
CA HIS A 42 11.51 12.59 -4.00
C HIS A 42 10.23 13.41 -3.87
N TYR A 43 10.15 14.21 -2.82
CA TYR A 43 9.12 15.23 -2.64
C TYR A 43 9.66 16.55 -3.18
N ILE A 44 9.31 16.85 -4.43
CA ILE A 44 9.86 17.99 -5.21
C ILE A 44 9.73 19.33 -4.46
N ALA A 45 8.70 19.48 -3.62
CA ALA A 45 8.44 20.69 -2.86
C ALA A 45 9.27 20.84 -1.58
N SER A 46 9.88 19.75 -1.05
CA SER A 46 10.22 19.68 0.38
C SER A 46 11.67 19.36 0.70
N SER A 47 12.46 18.75 -0.20
CA SER A 47 13.87 18.43 0.07
C SER A 47 14.59 17.77 -1.11
N LEU A 48 15.89 17.50 -0.91
CA LEU A 48 16.64 16.51 -1.70
C LEU A 48 15.94 15.12 -1.68
N PRO A 49 16.13 14.30 -2.73
CA PRO A 49 15.66 12.93 -2.75
C PRO A 49 16.21 12.10 -1.59
N MET A 50 15.39 11.21 -1.05
CA MET A 50 15.81 10.17 -0.10
C MET A 50 16.04 8.87 -0.86
N LEU A 51 17.24 8.29 -0.71
CA LEU A 51 17.61 7.00 -1.27
C LEU A 51 17.82 6.00 -0.13
N VAL A 52 17.11 4.87 -0.19
CA VAL A 52 17.30 3.73 0.70
C VAL A 52 17.93 2.59 -0.11
N LEU A 53 19.06 2.07 0.35
CA LEU A 53 19.74 0.92 -0.26
C LEU A 53 19.46 -0.34 0.56
N HIS A 54 18.88 -1.36 -0.08
CA HIS A 54 18.73 -2.68 0.52
C HIS A 54 19.99 -3.49 0.23
N VAL A 55 20.77 -3.77 1.28
CA VAL A 55 22.01 -4.54 1.17
C VAL A 55 21.80 -5.99 1.62
N ARG A 56 22.52 -6.91 0.98
CA ARG A 56 22.62 -8.29 1.45
C ARG A 56 23.30 -8.28 2.83
N GLN A 57 22.63 -8.85 3.84
CA GLN A 57 23.29 -9.09 5.13
C GLN A 57 24.43 -10.10 4.93
N PRO A 58 25.64 -9.85 5.47
CA PRO A 58 26.68 -10.86 5.50
C PRO A 58 26.20 -12.11 6.23
N THR A 59 26.50 -13.29 5.69
CA THR A 59 26.24 -14.56 6.39
C THR A 59 26.95 -14.57 7.73
N GLY A 60 26.22 -14.89 8.81
CA GLY A 60 26.78 -15.03 10.16
C GLY A 60 26.64 -13.82 11.08
N THR A 61 25.96 -12.75 10.67
CA THR A 61 25.67 -11.61 11.55
C THR A 61 24.29 -11.79 12.21
N VAL A 62 24.25 -12.09 13.50
CA VAL A 62 23.04 -11.89 14.32
C VAL A 62 22.89 -10.38 14.52
N TRP A 63 21.80 -9.81 14.00
CA TRP A 63 21.50 -8.40 14.20
C TRP A 63 20.76 -8.23 15.53
N GLU A 64 21.38 -7.55 16.49
CA GLU A 64 20.74 -7.06 17.72
C GLU A 64 20.64 -5.53 17.67
N GLY A 65 19.41 -5.00 17.68
CA GLY A 65 19.18 -3.55 17.61
C GLY A 65 17.70 -3.19 17.64
N LEU A 66 17.40 -1.88 17.66
CA LEU A 66 16.03 -1.35 17.56
C LEU A 66 15.71 -1.05 16.08
N ALA A 67 14.66 -1.67 15.55
CA ALA A 67 14.16 -1.43 14.19
C ALA A 67 12.74 -0.88 14.22
N ARG A 68 12.41 -0.01 13.26
CA ARG A 68 11.02 0.33 12.95
C ARG A 68 10.44 -0.83 12.12
N VAL A 69 9.75 -1.75 12.77
CA VAL A 69 9.05 -2.85 12.12
C VAL A 69 7.62 -2.40 11.86
N ALA A 70 7.27 -2.21 10.59
CA ALA A 70 5.87 -2.13 10.18
C ALA A 70 5.38 -3.55 9.94
N VAL A 71 4.71 -4.13 10.94
CA VAL A 71 3.91 -5.34 10.74
C VAL A 71 2.60 -4.86 10.15
N ALA A 72 2.32 -5.19 8.89
CA ALA A 72 0.96 -5.05 8.38
C ALA A 72 0.07 -5.86 9.32
N ASP A 73 -0.86 -5.19 9.99
CA ASP A 73 -1.68 -5.82 11.00
C ASP A 73 -2.44 -7.02 10.39
N PRO A 74 -2.13 -8.27 10.77
CA PRO A 74 -2.95 -9.39 10.35
C PRO A 74 -4.37 -9.33 10.96
N GLN A 75 -4.65 -8.38 11.87
CA GLN A 75 -5.97 -8.16 12.49
C GLN A 75 -6.91 -7.25 11.70
N HIS A 76 -6.61 -6.83 10.47
CA HIS A 76 -7.71 -6.46 9.59
C HIS A 76 -8.44 -7.75 9.15
N ASP A 77 -9.22 -8.31 10.09
CA ASP A 77 -10.16 -9.37 9.79
C ASP A 77 -11.13 -8.81 8.76
N VAL A 78 -10.92 -9.22 7.51
CA VAL A 78 -11.76 -8.84 6.37
C VAL A 78 -13.22 -9.18 6.68
N GLY A 79 -13.47 -10.24 7.46
CA GLY A 79 -14.79 -10.60 7.95
C GLY A 79 -15.41 -9.56 8.87
N GLU A 80 -14.65 -9.00 9.81
CA GLU A 80 -15.14 -7.94 10.71
C GLU A 80 -15.46 -6.65 9.95
N GLN A 81 -14.65 -6.29 8.96
CA GLN A 81 -14.90 -5.12 8.11
C GLN A 81 -16.16 -5.29 7.26
N ILE A 82 -16.34 -6.46 6.64
CA ILE A 82 -17.54 -6.77 5.88
C ILE A 82 -18.77 -6.78 6.80
N ALA A 83 -18.67 -7.38 7.99
CA ALA A 83 -19.76 -7.41 8.96
C ALA A 83 -20.14 -6.00 9.45
N SER A 84 -19.15 -5.15 9.72
CA SER A 84 -19.34 -3.74 10.09
C SER A 84 -19.97 -2.94 8.97
N PHE A 85 -19.54 -3.13 7.72
CA PHE A 85 -20.17 -2.48 6.57
C PHE A 85 -21.64 -2.89 6.43
N VAL A 86 -21.93 -4.20 6.43
CA VAL A 86 -23.29 -4.73 6.27
C VAL A 86 -24.20 -4.29 7.43
N SER A 87 -23.69 -4.25 8.67
CA SER A 87 -24.48 -3.86 9.85
C SER A 87 -24.80 -2.36 9.88
N ASN A 88 -24.00 -1.53 9.22
CA ASN A 88 -24.22 -0.09 9.12
C ASN A 88 -25.13 0.31 7.93
N LEU A 89 -25.53 -0.63 7.07
CA LEU A 89 -26.49 -0.37 6.01
C LEU A 89 -27.87 -0.06 6.60
N ASN A 90 -28.53 0.96 6.08
CA ASN A 90 -29.95 1.20 6.34
C ASN A 90 -30.80 0.26 5.47
N PRO A 91 -31.51 -0.74 6.04
CA PRO A 91 -32.24 -1.72 5.24
C PRO A 91 -33.32 -1.11 4.35
N ALA A 92 -34.02 -0.07 4.84
CA ALA A 92 -35.07 0.59 4.07
C ALA A 92 -34.50 1.36 2.87
N ALA A 93 -33.34 2.01 3.05
CA ALA A 93 -32.67 2.71 1.97
C ALA A 93 -32.15 1.73 0.90
N VAL A 94 -31.56 0.61 1.32
CA VAL A 94 -31.10 -0.45 0.40
C VAL A 94 -32.28 -1.05 -0.37
N GLN A 95 -33.38 -1.36 0.31
CA GLN A 95 -34.56 -1.91 -0.34
C GLN A 95 -35.21 -0.92 -1.31
N GLY A 96 -35.34 0.36 -0.92
CA GLY A 96 -35.87 1.41 -1.79
C GLY A 96 -35.03 1.56 -3.05
N ALA A 97 -33.72 1.74 -2.89
CA ALA A 97 -32.80 1.85 -4.02
C ALA A 97 -32.81 0.60 -4.91
N ALA A 98 -32.94 -0.60 -4.34
CA ALA A 98 -33.03 -1.84 -5.10
C ALA A 98 -34.34 -1.94 -5.92
N LEU A 99 -35.46 -1.48 -5.37
CA LEU A 99 -36.76 -1.50 -6.05
C LEU A 99 -36.85 -0.45 -7.17
N GLU A 100 -36.05 0.62 -7.08
CA GLU A 100 -35.96 1.69 -8.08
C GLU A 100 -34.99 1.39 -9.22
N ARG A 101 -34.29 0.25 -9.20
CA ARG A 101 -33.33 -0.10 -10.25
C ARG A 101 -34.01 -0.36 -11.58
N ASP A 102 -33.48 0.25 -12.64
CA ASP A 102 -33.94 0.05 -14.03
C ASP A 102 -33.78 -1.40 -14.53
N ASP A 103 -32.88 -2.16 -13.91
CA ASP A 103 -32.59 -3.56 -14.24
C ASP A 103 -33.31 -4.58 -13.33
N LEU A 104 -34.32 -4.14 -12.57
CA LEU A 104 -35.12 -5.03 -11.74
C LEU A 104 -35.95 -5.99 -12.62
N GLY A 105 -35.65 -7.28 -12.53
CA GLY A 105 -36.40 -8.35 -13.20
C GLY A 105 -37.74 -8.68 -12.52
N ASN A 106 -38.48 -9.64 -13.09
CA ASN A 106 -39.77 -10.11 -12.57
C ASN A 106 -39.73 -11.53 -11.98
N ASP A 107 -38.53 -12.12 -11.89
CA ASP A 107 -38.36 -13.48 -11.37
C ASP A 107 -38.39 -13.52 -9.84
N ARG A 108 -38.56 -14.72 -9.27
CA ARG A 108 -38.65 -14.93 -7.82
C ARG A 108 -37.43 -14.41 -7.05
N THR A 109 -36.26 -14.33 -7.69
CA THR A 109 -34.99 -13.88 -7.08
C THR A 109 -34.63 -12.43 -7.43
N SER A 110 -35.37 -11.79 -8.33
CA SER A 110 -35.05 -10.47 -8.90
C SER A 110 -34.80 -9.39 -7.84
N VAL A 111 -35.65 -9.33 -6.81
CA VAL A 111 -35.52 -8.37 -5.71
C VAL A 111 -34.25 -8.62 -4.89
N THR A 112 -33.91 -9.88 -4.61
CA THR A 112 -32.70 -10.23 -3.87
C THR A 112 -31.44 -9.90 -4.67
N GLU A 113 -31.45 -10.18 -5.97
CA GLU A 113 -30.35 -9.82 -6.88
C GLU A 113 -30.16 -8.30 -6.96
N ALA A 114 -31.26 -7.54 -7.05
CA ALA A 114 -31.26 -6.09 -7.02
C ALA A 114 -30.68 -5.53 -5.71
N ILE A 115 -31.02 -6.13 -4.56
CA ILE A 115 -30.44 -5.77 -3.26
C ILE A 115 -28.94 -6.00 -3.24
N LEU A 116 -28.47 -7.19 -3.64
CA LEU A 116 -27.04 -7.52 -3.64
C LEU A 116 -26.24 -6.60 -4.58
N LYS A 117 -26.81 -6.26 -5.74
CA LYS A 117 -26.18 -5.37 -6.69
C LYS A 117 -26.09 -3.93 -6.17
N THR A 118 -27.14 -3.45 -5.51
CA THR A 118 -27.14 -2.14 -4.83
C THR A 118 -26.06 -2.06 -3.75
N ILE A 119 -25.95 -3.08 -2.88
CA ILE A 119 -24.93 -3.13 -1.83
C ILE A 119 -23.52 -3.13 -2.45
N THR A 120 -23.33 -3.84 -3.56
CA THR A 120 -22.05 -3.90 -4.29
C THR A 120 -21.69 -2.56 -4.92
N ASP A 121 -22.65 -1.88 -5.55
CA ASP A 121 -22.45 -0.56 -6.14
C ASP A 121 -22.03 0.46 -5.07
N TRP A 122 -22.73 0.47 -3.92
CA TRP A 122 -22.40 1.35 -2.78
C TRP A 122 -21.03 1.04 -2.17
N ALA A 123 -20.67 -0.23 -1.99
CA ALA A 123 -19.35 -0.63 -1.50
C ALA A 123 -18.22 -0.18 -2.44
N GLN A 124 -18.50 -0.04 -3.74
CA GLN A 124 -17.59 0.48 -4.75
C GLN A 124 -17.63 2.01 -4.90
N GLY A 125 -18.45 2.70 -4.09
CA GLY A 125 -18.64 4.15 -4.16
C GLY A 125 -19.43 4.63 -5.38
N ARG A 126 -20.22 3.75 -6.00
CA ARG A 126 -21.11 4.09 -7.13
C ARG A 126 -22.55 4.21 -6.62
N GLY A 127 -23.23 5.31 -6.94
CA GLY A 127 -24.65 5.51 -6.60
C GLY A 127 -24.93 6.34 -5.34
N THR A 128 -24.05 7.31 -5.02
CA THR A 128 -24.42 8.48 -4.20
C THR A 128 -24.98 9.59 -5.08
#